data_AF-A0A8H7HK72-F1
#
_entry.id   AF-A0A8H7HK72-F1
#
_cell.length_a   1.000
_cell.length_b   1.000
_cell.length_c   1.000
_cell.angle_alpha   90.00
_cell.angle_beta   90.00
_cell.angle_gamma   90.00
#
_symmetry.space_group_name_H-M   'P 1'
#
loop_
_entity.id
_entity.type
_entity.pdbx_description
1 polymer ?
#
loop_
_entity_poly.entity_id
_entity_poly.type
_entity_poly.pdbx_seq_one_letter_code
_entity_poly.pdbx_strand_id
1 'polypeptide(L)'
;MPASRKKPRAAKGVNFGLLTDDTKKLQYFKSHLPTRVGAITVKNKSIKPGDQVIMDIVGDDSGTSTSDDVCIAEVLDIRSPDCNRTEERRKVLQNLQDPAKAIKNFSTFKFAPRELVSSDHMQVFSSSQLIQKISVRTFHETNAEQPTISSNDWWCRYFWSIKQRCLLSYNKAVSPLSTCGMGSRCIKDHYFAPHLEYQRFCTRGLCQIWYHVECLQSGKQQVKLKPGPVDQRLRLMLHGTPGFEWLEDPNGDIKFFEDIKSCISYIHTIVDCAQYAVVRGREHGVVGNIFKIKRARTLLFEAHQGGWPSDAEIAEFVSWKPPVDTLYRCVNCDGVI
;
A
#
# COMPACT_ATOMS: atom_id res chain seq x y z
N MET A 1 -36.42 -42.81 -46.75
CA MET A 1 -35.13 -42.74 -46.03
C MET A 1 -34.42 -41.46 -46.42
N PRO A 2 -34.21 -40.47 -45.53
CA PRO A 2 -33.44 -39.29 -45.90
C PRO A 2 -31.95 -39.44 -45.59
N ALA A 3 -31.13 -38.84 -46.45
CA ALA A 3 -29.68 -38.95 -46.49
C ALA A 3 -28.98 -38.36 -45.25
N SER A 4 -28.10 -39.17 -44.66
CA SER A 4 -27.22 -38.81 -43.55
C SER A 4 -26.15 -37.79 -43.99
N ARG A 5 -26.35 -36.52 -43.63
CA ARG A 5 -25.29 -35.50 -43.65
C ARG A 5 -24.20 -35.85 -42.62
N LYS A 6 -23.02 -36.28 -43.10
CA LYS A 6 -21.81 -36.39 -42.26
C LYS A 6 -21.37 -34.98 -41.83
N LYS A 7 -21.42 -34.69 -40.53
CA LYS A 7 -20.79 -33.49 -39.94
C LYS A 7 -19.26 -33.54 -40.15
N PRO A 8 -18.61 -32.42 -40.48
CA PRO A 8 -17.14 -32.37 -40.49
C PRO A 8 -16.61 -32.62 -39.08
N ARG A 9 -15.63 -33.52 -38.95
CA ARG A 9 -14.87 -33.70 -37.71
C ARG A 9 -14.10 -32.42 -37.45
N ALA A 10 -14.53 -31.64 -36.47
CA ALA A 10 -13.72 -30.59 -35.89
C ALA A 10 -12.38 -31.20 -35.42
N ALA A 11 -11.27 -30.50 -35.68
CA ALA A 11 -10.00 -30.83 -35.08
C ALA A 11 -10.19 -30.95 -33.56
N LYS A 12 -9.66 -32.01 -32.95
CA LYS A 12 -9.64 -32.17 -31.49
C LYS A 12 -8.83 -31.02 -30.89
N GLY A 13 -9.47 -29.89 -30.63
CA GLY A 13 -8.94 -28.90 -29.70
C GLY A 13 -8.82 -29.58 -28.35
N VAL A 14 -7.61 -29.54 -27.78
CA VAL A 14 -7.40 -29.97 -26.39
C VAL A 14 -8.28 -29.07 -25.54
N ASN A 15 -9.33 -29.66 -24.98
CA ASN A 15 -10.30 -28.95 -24.16
C ASN A 15 -9.63 -28.69 -22.80
N PHE A 16 -9.03 -27.52 -22.63
CA PHE A 16 -8.41 -27.07 -21.37
C PHE A 16 -9.44 -26.62 -20.33
N GLY A 17 -10.68 -27.14 -20.42
CA GLY A 17 -11.75 -26.87 -19.47
C GLY A 17 -11.30 -27.18 -18.04
N LEU A 18 -11.19 -26.11 -17.25
CA LEU A 18 -11.28 -26.05 -15.78
C LEU A 18 -11.09 -27.38 -15.03
N LEU A 19 -9.89 -27.97 -15.09
CA LEU A 19 -9.46 -28.89 -14.04
C LEU A 19 -9.23 -28.04 -12.78
N THR A 20 -10.18 -28.07 -11.85
CA THR A 20 -10.19 -27.28 -10.61
C THR A 20 -9.27 -27.85 -9.52
N ASP A 21 -8.62 -28.99 -9.76
CA ASP A 21 -7.71 -29.65 -8.83
C ASP A 21 -6.25 -29.39 -9.25
N ASP A 22 -5.70 -28.27 -8.79
CA ASP A 22 -4.33 -27.81 -9.06
C ASP A 22 -3.29 -28.90 -8.77
N THR A 23 -3.53 -29.76 -7.78
CA THR A 23 -2.67 -30.89 -7.41
C THR A 23 -2.58 -31.96 -8.50
N LYS A 24 -3.71 -32.30 -9.11
CA LYS A 24 -3.77 -33.29 -10.21
C LYS A 24 -3.20 -32.73 -11.50
N LYS A 25 -3.46 -31.44 -11.80
CA LYS A 25 -2.77 -30.72 -12.88
C LYS A 25 -1.25 -30.77 -12.68
N LEU A 26 -0.77 -30.41 -11.48
CA LEU A 26 0.65 -30.43 -11.13
C LEU A 26 1.27 -31.83 -11.30
N GLN A 27 0.60 -32.89 -10.87
CA GLN A 27 1.08 -34.27 -11.04
C GLN A 27 1.09 -34.70 -12.52
N TYR A 28 0.05 -34.37 -13.29
CA TYR A 28 0.00 -34.68 -14.73
C TYR A 28 1.15 -34.02 -15.50
N PHE A 29 1.45 -32.76 -15.18
CA PHE A 29 2.55 -32.08 -15.85
C PHE A 29 3.92 -32.61 -15.42
N LYS A 30 4.13 -33.05 -14.17
CA LYS A 30 5.46 -33.42 -13.63
C LYS A 30 6.29 -34.36 -14.51
N SER A 31 5.68 -35.33 -15.19
CA SER A 31 6.39 -36.28 -16.05
C SER A 31 6.62 -35.80 -17.49
N HIS A 32 6.00 -34.69 -17.89
CA HIS A 32 6.11 -34.09 -19.24
C HIS A 32 6.41 -32.59 -19.15
N LEU A 33 7.05 -32.16 -18.05
CA LEU A 33 7.23 -30.75 -17.78
C LEU A 33 8.23 -30.17 -18.78
N PRO A 34 7.85 -29.15 -19.56
CA PRO A 34 8.78 -28.50 -20.44
C PRO A 34 9.99 -27.92 -19.70
N THR A 35 11.07 -27.69 -20.44
CA THR A 35 12.32 -27.14 -19.90
C THR A 35 12.07 -25.79 -19.23
N ARG A 36 12.61 -25.58 -18.02
CA ARG A 36 12.53 -24.28 -17.33
C ARG A 36 13.38 -23.26 -18.08
N VAL A 37 12.84 -22.06 -18.27
CA VAL A 37 13.57 -20.94 -18.84
C VAL A 37 13.67 -19.83 -17.80
N GLY A 38 14.82 -19.16 -17.73
CA GLY A 38 15.06 -18.10 -16.74
C GLY A 38 14.30 -16.80 -17.03
N ALA A 39 13.99 -16.54 -18.31
CA ALA A 39 13.27 -15.35 -18.74
C ALA A 39 12.69 -15.53 -20.16
N ILE A 40 11.71 -14.70 -20.51
CA ILE A 40 11.22 -14.51 -21.88
C ILE A 40 11.22 -13.03 -22.24
N THR A 41 11.10 -12.71 -23.53
CA THR A 41 10.98 -11.34 -24.01
C THR A 41 9.57 -11.07 -24.51
N VAL A 42 8.90 -10.07 -23.94
CA VAL A 42 7.58 -9.60 -24.37
C VAL A 42 7.65 -8.10 -24.61
N LYS A 43 7.33 -7.67 -25.84
CA LYS A 43 7.40 -6.26 -26.27
C LYS A 43 8.72 -5.58 -25.88
N ASN A 44 9.85 -6.24 -26.18
CA ASN A 44 11.21 -5.79 -25.87
C ASN A 44 11.55 -5.67 -24.37
N LYS A 45 10.72 -6.23 -23.48
CA LYS A 45 11.01 -6.30 -22.04
C LYS A 45 11.26 -7.75 -21.64
N SER A 46 12.34 -7.97 -20.87
CA SER A 46 12.61 -9.26 -20.24
C SER A 46 11.68 -9.47 -19.04
N ILE A 47 11.00 -10.60 -19.03
CA ILE A 47 10.12 -11.06 -17.95
C ILE A 47 10.73 -12.31 -17.35
N LYS A 48 10.89 -12.31 -16.03
CA LYS A 48 11.46 -13.41 -15.23
C LYS A 48 10.53 -13.80 -14.07
N PRO A 49 10.72 -14.98 -13.45
CA PRO A 49 10.05 -15.31 -12.20
C PRO A 49 10.22 -14.20 -11.14
N GLY A 50 9.15 -13.87 -10.44
CA GLY A 50 9.02 -12.76 -9.49
C GLY A 50 8.50 -11.45 -10.10
N ASP A 51 8.51 -11.29 -11.42
CA ASP A 51 7.96 -10.09 -12.06
C ASP A 51 6.43 -10.07 -12.00
N GLN A 52 5.85 -8.87 -11.88
CA GLN A 52 4.40 -8.67 -12.01
C GLN A 52 4.03 -8.27 -13.43
N VAL A 53 2.94 -8.83 -13.94
CA VAL A 53 2.51 -8.69 -15.33
C VAL A 53 1.02 -8.43 -15.41
N ILE A 54 0.61 -7.67 -16.42
CA ILE A 54 -0.78 -7.60 -16.87
C ILE A 54 -1.00 -8.64 -17.95
N MET A 55 -2.08 -9.38 -17.82
CA MET A 55 -2.50 -10.42 -18.74
C MET A 55 -3.79 -10.02 -19.45
N ASP A 56 -3.88 -10.43 -20.69
CA ASP A 56 -5.10 -10.37 -21.48
C ASP A 56 -6.06 -11.48 -21.04
N ILE A 57 -7.30 -11.10 -20.72
CA ILE A 57 -8.38 -12.00 -20.33
C ILE A 57 -9.23 -12.41 -21.54
N VAL A 58 -8.88 -11.98 -22.77
CA VAL A 58 -9.60 -12.37 -23.99
C VAL A 58 -9.73 -13.91 -24.06
N GLY A 59 -10.97 -14.37 -23.99
CA GLY A 59 -11.34 -15.80 -23.99
C GLY A 59 -11.60 -16.41 -22.61
N ASP A 60 -11.74 -15.61 -21.54
CA ASP A 60 -12.26 -16.15 -20.28
C ASP A 60 -13.77 -16.41 -20.36
N ASP A 61 -14.11 -17.67 -20.57
CA ASP A 61 -15.49 -18.17 -20.57
C ASP A 61 -16.06 -18.34 -19.14
N SER A 62 -15.36 -17.89 -18.09
CA SER A 62 -15.84 -18.00 -16.70
C SER A 62 -17.15 -17.24 -16.45
N GLY A 63 -17.47 -16.25 -17.29
CA GLY A 63 -18.63 -15.37 -17.12
C GLY A 63 -18.53 -14.45 -15.90
N THR A 64 -17.36 -14.36 -15.28
CA THR A 64 -17.12 -13.51 -14.10
C THR A 64 -16.29 -12.26 -14.38
N SER A 65 -15.64 -12.20 -15.55
CA SER A 65 -14.87 -11.04 -15.99
C SER A 65 -15.66 -10.18 -16.98
N THR A 66 -15.52 -8.87 -16.84
CA THR A 66 -15.96 -7.86 -17.80
C THR A 66 -14.82 -7.51 -18.77
N SER A 67 -15.14 -6.87 -19.90
CA SER A 67 -14.14 -6.44 -20.89
C SER A 67 -13.12 -5.43 -20.34
N ASP A 68 -13.44 -4.78 -19.23
CA ASP A 68 -12.62 -3.75 -18.61
C ASP A 68 -11.74 -4.29 -17.48
N ASP A 69 -11.91 -5.58 -17.12
CA ASP A 69 -11.14 -6.20 -16.07
C ASP A 69 -9.69 -6.45 -16.51
N VAL A 70 -8.78 -6.12 -15.60
CA VAL A 70 -7.34 -6.34 -15.80
C VAL A 70 -6.90 -7.46 -14.89
N CYS A 71 -6.40 -8.56 -15.47
CA CYS A 71 -5.82 -9.63 -14.68
C CYS A 71 -4.35 -9.34 -14.46
N ILE A 72 -3.96 -9.16 -13.20
CA ILE A 72 -2.57 -8.97 -12.82
C ILE A 72 -2.06 -10.30 -12.26
N ALA A 73 -0.80 -10.62 -12.49
CA ALA A 73 -0.22 -11.84 -11.95
C ALA A 73 1.25 -11.66 -11.60
N GLU A 74 1.73 -12.46 -10.66
CA GLU A 74 3.16 -12.66 -10.38
C GLU A 74 3.62 -13.91 -11.13
N VAL A 75 4.67 -13.78 -11.94
CA VAL A 75 5.24 -14.91 -12.68
C VAL A 75 5.98 -15.80 -11.70
N LEU A 76 5.60 -17.08 -11.58
CA LEU A 76 6.26 -18.01 -10.65
C LEU A 76 7.29 -18.90 -11.35
N ASP A 77 6.98 -19.34 -12.58
CA ASP A 77 7.81 -20.26 -13.34
C ASP A 77 7.55 -20.04 -14.83
N ILE A 78 8.58 -20.21 -15.66
CA ILE A 78 8.51 -20.05 -17.11
C ILE A 78 9.01 -21.34 -17.74
N ARG A 79 8.25 -21.89 -18.69
CA ARG A 79 8.46 -23.20 -19.30
C ARG A 79 8.46 -23.07 -20.82
N SER A 80 9.36 -23.74 -21.51
CA SER A 80 9.32 -23.85 -22.98
C SER A 80 9.17 -25.30 -23.37
N PRO A 81 8.06 -25.70 -24.02
CA PRO A 81 8.02 -26.89 -24.85
C PRO A 81 9.31 -27.10 -25.64
N ASP A 82 9.77 -28.35 -25.69
CA ASP A 82 10.93 -28.75 -26.52
C ASP A 82 10.65 -28.57 -28.03
N CYS A 83 9.42 -28.21 -28.39
CA CYS A 83 8.95 -27.87 -29.72
C CYS A 83 8.33 -26.46 -29.77
N ASN A 84 9.16 -25.41 -29.86
CA ASN A 84 8.83 -24.03 -30.29
C ASN A 84 7.58 -23.32 -29.72
N ARG A 85 6.96 -23.81 -28.63
CA ARG A 85 5.92 -23.09 -27.89
C ARG A 85 6.43 -22.79 -26.49
N THR A 86 5.90 -21.76 -25.81
CA THR A 86 6.35 -21.33 -24.48
C THR A 86 5.12 -21.19 -23.57
N GLU A 87 5.11 -21.89 -22.43
CA GLU A 87 4.02 -21.91 -21.43
C GLU A 87 4.52 -21.32 -20.09
N GLU A 88 3.68 -20.63 -19.33
CA GLU A 88 4.10 -19.98 -18.08
C GLU A 88 3.18 -20.29 -16.91
N ARG A 89 3.75 -20.47 -15.70
CA ARG A 89 2.99 -20.64 -14.45
C ARG A 89 3.00 -19.34 -13.66
N ARG A 90 1.84 -18.90 -13.21
CA ARG A 90 1.68 -17.61 -12.54
C ARG A 90 0.74 -17.71 -11.34
N LYS A 91 0.93 -16.80 -10.39
CA LYS A 91 0.06 -16.56 -9.25
C LYS A 91 -0.81 -15.36 -9.57
N VAL A 92 -2.13 -15.48 -9.42
CA VAL A 92 -3.07 -14.44 -9.86
C VAL A 92 -3.27 -13.38 -8.77
N LEU A 93 -3.13 -12.11 -9.15
CA LEU A 93 -3.48 -10.92 -8.38
C LEU A 93 -4.77 -10.35 -8.98
N GLN A 94 -5.87 -10.35 -8.22
CA GLN A 94 -7.16 -9.91 -8.73
C GLN A 94 -7.41 -8.44 -8.36
N ASN A 95 -7.86 -7.65 -9.34
CA ASN A 95 -8.49 -6.35 -9.11
C ASN A 95 -9.95 -6.63 -8.75
N LEU A 96 -10.29 -6.53 -7.46
CA LEU A 96 -11.60 -6.90 -6.95
C LEU A 96 -12.51 -5.67 -6.90
N GLN A 97 -12.95 -5.19 -8.06
CA GLN A 97 -13.98 -4.14 -8.10
C GLN A 97 -15.40 -4.69 -7.77
N ASP A 98 -15.65 -5.99 -7.93
CA ASP A 98 -16.91 -6.63 -7.46
C ASP A 98 -16.74 -8.07 -6.88
N PRO A 99 -16.30 -8.19 -5.61
CA PRO A 99 -15.99 -9.45 -4.92
C PRO A 99 -17.21 -10.14 -4.25
N ALA A 100 -18.42 -9.63 -4.45
CA ALA A 100 -19.55 -9.85 -3.54
C ALA A 100 -20.06 -11.31 -3.42
N LYS A 101 -19.64 -12.24 -4.28
CA LYS A 101 -20.19 -13.61 -4.30
C LYS A 101 -19.36 -14.67 -3.57
N ALA A 102 -18.06 -14.44 -3.32
CA ALA A 102 -17.19 -15.49 -2.78
C ALA A 102 -16.91 -15.38 -1.27
N ILE A 103 -17.15 -14.22 -0.64
CA ILE A 103 -16.60 -13.91 0.68
C ILE A 103 -17.68 -13.24 1.54
N LYS A 104 -18.09 -13.91 2.63
CA LYS A 104 -18.87 -13.27 3.69
C LYS A 104 -18.06 -12.09 4.23
N ASN A 105 -18.65 -10.89 4.26
CA ASN A 105 -18.09 -9.64 4.79
C ASN A 105 -17.18 -8.82 3.84
N PHE A 106 -17.13 -9.11 2.53
CA PHE A 106 -16.38 -8.22 1.63
C PHE A 106 -16.99 -6.81 1.51
N SER A 107 -18.28 -6.66 1.84
CA SER A 107 -18.99 -5.38 1.85
C SER A 107 -18.39 -4.34 2.79
N THR A 108 -17.60 -4.74 3.80
CA THR A 108 -16.91 -3.83 4.72
C THR A 108 -15.56 -3.35 4.18
N PHE A 109 -15.11 -3.85 3.02
CA PHE A 109 -13.86 -3.39 2.39
C PHE A 109 -14.18 -2.34 1.33
N LYS A 110 -13.43 -1.24 1.36
CA LYS A 110 -13.46 -0.20 0.34
C LYS A 110 -12.07 -0.13 -0.29
N PHE A 111 -11.92 -0.81 -1.42
CA PHE A 111 -10.65 -0.84 -2.16
C PHE A 111 -10.40 0.49 -2.84
N ALA A 112 -9.18 1.00 -2.70
CA ALA A 112 -8.78 2.19 -3.43
C ALA A 112 -8.58 1.89 -4.92
N PRO A 113 -8.58 2.93 -5.78
CA PRO A 113 -8.08 2.79 -7.13
C PRO A 113 -6.70 2.13 -7.14
N ARG A 114 -6.52 1.13 -8.00
CA ARG A 114 -5.29 0.35 -8.18
C ARG A 114 -4.84 -0.48 -6.96
N GLU A 115 -5.71 -0.63 -5.95
CA GLU A 115 -5.51 -1.59 -4.87
C GLU A 115 -5.86 -3.00 -5.35
N LEU A 116 -4.96 -3.95 -5.11
CA LEU A 116 -5.08 -5.36 -5.48
C LEU A 116 -5.13 -6.24 -4.24
N VAL A 117 -5.75 -7.40 -4.40
CA VAL A 117 -5.70 -8.48 -3.43
C VAL A 117 -4.87 -9.63 -4.00
N SER A 118 -3.80 -10.00 -3.29
CA SER A 118 -3.00 -11.17 -3.66
C SER A 118 -3.73 -12.44 -3.25
N SER A 119 -3.59 -13.54 -3.99
CA SER A 119 -4.23 -14.81 -3.62
C SER A 119 -3.26 -15.99 -3.70
N ASP A 120 -3.59 -17.14 -3.09
CA ASP A 120 -2.91 -18.42 -3.34
C ASP A 120 -3.36 -19.11 -4.64
N HIS A 121 -4.18 -18.45 -5.48
CA HIS A 121 -4.59 -18.99 -6.76
C HIS A 121 -3.41 -19.06 -7.74
N MET A 122 -3.23 -20.23 -8.36
CA MET A 122 -2.23 -20.44 -9.39
C MET A 122 -2.89 -20.89 -10.68
N GLN A 123 -2.44 -20.32 -11.80
CA GLN A 123 -2.93 -20.69 -13.12
C GLN A 123 -1.77 -20.67 -14.12
N VAL A 124 -1.91 -21.48 -15.17
CA VAL A 124 -0.95 -21.56 -16.28
C VAL A 124 -1.52 -20.77 -17.45
N PHE A 125 -0.70 -19.90 -18.04
CA PHE A 125 -1.09 -19.04 -19.14
C PHE A 125 -0.08 -19.16 -20.30
N SER A 126 -0.56 -18.86 -21.51
CA SER A 126 0.33 -18.68 -22.65
C SER A 126 1.11 -17.37 -22.50
N SER A 127 2.36 -17.35 -22.98
CA SER A 127 3.14 -16.10 -23.06
C SER A 127 2.48 -15.07 -23.97
N SER A 128 1.66 -15.51 -24.95
CA SER A 128 0.89 -14.64 -25.84
C SER A 128 -0.17 -13.80 -25.11
N GLN A 129 -0.60 -14.20 -23.92
CA GLN A 129 -1.54 -13.44 -23.10
C GLN A 129 -0.84 -12.33 -22.29
N LEU A 130 0.48 -12.23 -22.32
CA LEU A 130 1.20 -11.17 -21.62
C LEU A 130 1.09 -9.84 -22.38
N ILE A 131 0.47 -8.86 -21.73
CA ILE A 131 0.36 -7.52 -22.29
C ILE A 131 1.60 -6.70 -21.95
N GLN A 132 1.96 -6.64 -20.67
CA GLN A 132 3.08 -5.83 -20.18
C GLN A 132 3.56 -6.22 -18.78
N LYS A 133 4.85 -5.96 -18.52
CA LYS A 133 5.43 -5.95 -17.17
C LYS A 133 5.03 -4.68 -16.41
N ILE A 134 4.62 -4.83 -15.16
CA ILE A 134 4.29 -3.74 -14.24
C ILE A 134 5.06 -3.88 -12.92
N SER A 135 4.90 -2.91 -12.02
CA SER A 135 5.37 -2.97 -10.65
C SER A 135 4.17 -2.92 -9.72
N VAL A 136 4.12 -3.83 -8.73
CA VAL A 136 3.11 -3.82 -7.67
C VAL A 136 3.80 -3.56 -6.34
N ARG A 137 3.45 -2.46 -5.69
CA ARG A 137 3.96 -2.08 -4.37
C ARG A 137 3.25 -2.85 -3.26
N THR A 138 3.97 -3.10 -2.19
CA THR A 138 3.39 -3.63 -0.96
C THR A 138 3.07 -2.48 -0.01
N PHE A 139 1.90 -2.51 0.60
CA PHE A 139 1.52 -1.63 1.69
C PHE A 139 1.30 -2.43 2.98
N HIS A 140 1.94 -2.00 4.05
CA HIS A 140 1.83 -2.56 5.38
C HIS A 140 1.10 -1.55 6.28
N GLU A 141 -0.06 -1.92 6.81
CA GLU A 141 -0.91 -0.97 7.54
C GLU A 141 -0.29 -0.46 8.85
N THR A 142 0.52 -1.30 9.49
CA THR A 142 1.23 -1.00 10.75
C THR A 142 2.58 -0.34 10.54
N ASN A 143 3.21 -0.50 9.38
CA ASN A 143 4.49 0.13 9.11
C ASN A 143 4.27 1.54 8.59
N ALA A 144 4.53 2.54 9.42
CA ALA A 144 4.46 3.93 8.99
C ALA A 144 5.60 4.27 8.02
N GLU A 145 6.80 3.73 8.23
CA GLU A 145 8.01 4.04 7.45
C GLU A 145 8.17 3.11 6.25
N GLN A 146 7.25 3.21 5.29
CA GLN A 146 7.28 2.44 4.05
C GLN A 146 7.38 3.35 2.83
N PRO A 147 8.02 2.92 1.72
CA PRO A 147 8.22 3.77 0.54
C PRO A 147 6.91 4.34 -0.01
N THR A 148 6.93 5.59 -0.49
CA THR A 148 5.77 6.24 -1.09
C THR A 148 5.18 5.41 -2.24
N ILE A 149 3.86 5.29 -2.25
CA ILE A 149 3.10 4.66 -3.34
C ILE A 149 2.46 5.78 -4.15
N SER A 150 2.85 5.91 -5.42
CA SER A 150 2.30 6.92 -6.32
C SER A 150 0.83 6.62 -6.65
N SER A 151 0.06 7.64 -7.02
CA SER A 151 -1.33 7.48 -7.48
C SER A 151 -1.46 6.58 -8.72
N ASN A 152 -0.38 6.43 -9.48
CA ASN A 152 -0.33 5.57 -10.68
C ASN A 152 0.20 4.15 -10.40
N ASP A 153 0.74 3.90 -9.21
CA ASP A 153 1.29 2.59 -8.85
C ASP A 153 0.16 1.61 -8.54
N TRP A 154 0.34 0.36 -8.98
CA TRP A 154 -0.45 -0.74 -8.45
C TRP A 154 0.10 -1.13 -7.09
N TRP A 155 -0.78 -1.49 -6.16
CA TRP A 155 -0.34 -1.87 -4.83
C TRP A 155 -1.26 -2.90 -4.19
N CYS A 156 -0.75 -3.61 -3.18
CA CYS A 156 -1.52 -4.60 -2.42
C CYS A 156 -1.16 -4.53 -0.94
N ARG A 157 -2.13 -4.84 -0.08
CA ARG A 157 -1.93 -4.96 1.39
C ARG A 157 -2.57 -6.19 2.01
N TYR A 158 -3.35 -6.91 1.22
CA TYR A 158 -4.10 -8.06 1.66
C TYR A 158 -3.77 -9.29 0.83
N PHE A 159 -3.94 -10.43 1.49
CA PHE A 159 -3.77 -11.76 0.91
C PHE A 159 -5.04 -12.57 1.15
N TRP A 160 -5.72 -12.96 0.08
CA TRP A 160 -6.83 -13.89 0.11
C TRP A 160 -6.31 -15.33 0.10
N SER A 161 -6.56 -16.08 1.18
CA SER A 161 -6.32 -17.51 1.18
C SER A 161 -7.60 -18.23 0.75
N ILE A 162 -7.59 -18.86 -0.42
CA ILE A 162 -8.70 -19.68 -0.91
C ILE A 162 -8.92 -20.87 0.02
N LYS A 163 -7.83 -21.48 0.51
CA LYS A 163 -7.91 -22.62 1.44
C LYS A 163 -8.60 -22.26 2.75
N GLN A 164 -8.25 -21.11 3.34
CA GLN A 164 -8.83 -20.66 4.61
C GLN A 164 -10.13 -19.89 4.41
N ARG A 165 -10.46 -19.51 3.18
CA ARG A 165 -11.58 -18.63 2.83
C ARG A 165 -11.61 -17.35 3.67
N CYS A 166 -10.45 -16.77 3.91
CA CYS A 166 -10.32 -15.53 4.66
C CYS A 166 -9.30 -14.57 4.04
N LEU A 167 -9.49 -13.29 4.33
CA LEU A 167 -8.52 -12.25 4.00
C LEU A 167 -7.53 -12.11 5.16
N LEU A 168 -6.26 -12.13 4.81
CA LEU A 168 -5.14 -11.91 5.71
C LEU A 168 -4.47 -10.59 5.35
N SER A 169 -3.75 -10.00 6.29
CA SER A 169 -2.81 -8.93 5.99
C SER A 169 -1.68 -9.46 5.08
N TYR A 170 -0.91 -8.54 4.51
CA TYR A 170 0.15 -8.87 3.56
C TYR A 170 1.14 -9.93 4.06
N ASN A 171 1.43 -9.98 5.37
CA ASN A 171 2.35 -10.98 5.95
C ASN A 171 1.76 -12.41 5.98
N LYS A 172 0.50 -12.59 5.56
CA LYS A 172 -0.22 -13.87 5.51
C LYS A 172 -0.33 -14.59 6.86
N ALA A 173 -0.16 -13.88 7.96
CA ALA A 173 -0.13 -14.45 9.31
C ALA A 173 -1.25 -13.91 10.20
N VAL A 174 -1.65 -12.65 10.00
CA VAL A 174 -2.66 -12.00 10.84
C VAL A 174 -3.80 -11.41 10.02
N SER A 175 -4.97 -11.30 10.62
CA SER A 175 -6.12 -10.62 10.02
C SER A 175 -5.84 -9.14 9.75
N PRO A 176 -6.46 -8.55 8.71
CA PRO A 176 -6.46 -7.11 8.47
C PRO A 176 -6.88 -6.30 9.71
N LEU A 177 -6.38 -5.07 9.84
CA LEU A 177 -6.75 -4.21 10.96
C LEU A 177 -8.15 -3.63 10.76
N SER A 178 -9.12 -4.13 11.51
CA SER A 178 -10.51 -3.67 11.45
C SER A 178 -10.77 -2.39 12.23
N THR A 179 -9.86 -1.97 13.12
CA THR A 179 -10.01 -0.77 13.94
C THR A 179 -8.74 0.07 13.95
N CYS A 180 -8.89 1.39 14.05
CA CYS A 180 -7.76 2.27 14.33
C CYS A 180 -7.36 2.23 15.81
N GLY A 181 -6.42 3.09 16.23
CA GLY A 181 -5.96 3.20 17.62
C GLY A 181 -7.03 3.53 18.67
N MET A 182 -8.26 3.83 18.26
CA MET A 182 -9.40 4.02 19.14
C MET A 182 -9.95 2.69 19.71
N GLY A 183 -9.52 1.55 19.19
CA GLY A 183 -10.00 0.22 19.60
C GLY A 183 -11.51 0.09 19.41
N SER A 184 -12.22 -0.30 20.47
CA SER A 184 -13.70 -0.43 20.48
C SER A 184 -14.44 0.88 20.27
N ARG A 185 -13.77 2.04 20.39
CA ARG A 185 -14.34 3.37 20.09
C ARG A 185 -14.14 3.81 18.65
N CYS A 186 -13.55 2.96 17.80
CA CYS A 186 -13.47 3.22 16.37
C CYS A 186 -14.90 3.23 15.80
N ILE A 187 -15.35 4.38 15.30
CA ILE A 187 -16.69 4.54 14.73
C ILE A 187 -16.78 4.08 13.26
N LYS A 188 -15.65 3.67 12.68
CA LYS A 188 -15.61 3.10 11.33
C LYS A 188 -15.95 1.62 11.40
N ASP A 189 -16.93 1.21 10.61
CA ASP A 189 -17.38 -0.16 10.38
C ASP A 189 -16.65 -0.81 9.19
N HIS A 190 -15.68 -0.11 8.62
CA HIS A 190 -14.88 -0.55 7.48
C HIS A 190 -13.39 -0.45 7.75
N TYR A 191 -12.63 -1.22 6.99
CA TYR A 191 -11.17 -1.15 6.97
C TYR A 191 -10.70 0.21 6.44
N PHE A 192 -9.48 0.60 6.79
CA PHE A 192 -8.90 1.86 6.34
C PHE A 192 -9.03 2.02 4.81
N ALA A 193 -9.70 3.07 4.34
CA ALA A 193 -9.95 3.36 2.95
C ALA A 193 -9.11 4.59 2.52
N PRO A 194 -7.87 4.40 2.06
CA PRO A 194 -6.92 5.51 1.84
C PRO A 194 -7.38 6.53 0.80
N HIS A 195 -8.38 6.24 -0.01
CA HIS A 195 -8.92 7.18 -1.00
C HIS A 195 -10.11 8.01 -0.46
N LEU A 196 -10.68 7.66 0.70
CA LEU A 196 -11.88 8.29 1.26
C LEU A 196 -11.64 9.02 2.57
N GLU A 197 -10.61 8.66 3.32
CA GLU A 197 -10.41 9.17 4.68
C GLU A 197 -8.96 9.46 5.01
N TYR A 198 -8.76 10.23 6.07
CA TYR A 198 -7.44 10.50 6.64
C TYR A 198 -7.24 9.71 7.93
N GLN A 199 -6.00 9.32 8.16
CA GLN A 199 -5.52 8.86 9.45
C GLN A 199 -4.35 9.71 9.95
N ARG A 200 -4.28 9.93 11.27
CA ARG A 200 -3.17 10.56 11.99
C ARG A 200 -2.28 9.52 12.62
N PHE A 201 -0.98 9.75 12.66
CA PHE A 201 -0.02 8.87 13.30
C PHE A 201 0.61 9.51 14.53
N CYS A 202 0.61 8.78 15.63
CA CYS A 202 1.36 9.20 16.81
C CYS A 202 2.84 8.87 16.65
N THR A 203 3.69 9.87 16.47
CA THR A 203 5.15 9.69 16.27
C THR A 203 5.94 9.35 17.52
N ARG A 204 5.29 9.24 18.69
CA ARG A 204 5.96 8.90 19.95
C ARG A 204 6.38 7.43 19.95
N GLY A 205 7.59 7.14 20.39
CA GLY A 205 8.22 5.81 20.28
C GLY A 205 7.39 4.68 20.89
N LEU A 206 6.72 4.92 22.02
CA LEU A 206 5.88 3.93 22.69
C LEU A 206 4.48 3.77 22.09
N CYS A 207 4.05 4.68 21.21
CA CYS A 207 2.72 4.63 20.62
C CYS A 207 2.77 4.11 19.18
N GLN A 208 3.23 4.92 18.22
CA GLN A 208 3.30 4.53 16.80
C GLN A 208 1.99 3.94 16.23
N ILE A 209 0.85 4.58 16.54
CA ILE A 209 -0.49 4.11 16.13
C ILE A 209 -1.15 5.10 15.18
N TRP A 210 -1.90 4.55 14.20
CA TRP A 210 -2.76 5.29 13.29
C TRP A 210 -4.19 5.44 13.83
N TYR A 211 -4.76 6.63 13.70
CA TYR A 211 -6.09 7.00 14.17
C TYR A 211 -6.90 7.63 13.04
N HIS A 212 -8.13 7.18 12.80
CA HIS A 212 -9.04 7.89 11.89
C HIS A 212 -9.34 9.30 12.42
N VAL A 213 -9.23 10.32 11.57
CA VAL A 213 -9.52 11.71 11.96
C VAL A 213 -10.94 11.85 12.51
N GLU A 214 -11.93 11.23 11.88
CA GLU A 214 -13.32 11.26 12.36
C GLU A 214 -13.47 10.64 13.75
N CYS A 215 -12.76 9.56 14.05
CA CYS A 215 -12.84 8.96 15.39
C CYS A 215 -12.21 9.86 16.47
N LEU A 216 -11.13 10.58 16.14
CA LEU A 216 -10.53 11.57 17.04
C LEU A 216 -11.47 12.75 17.28
N GLN A 217 -12.20 13.20 16.24
CA GLN A 217 -13.22 14.24 16.34
C GLN A 217 -14.38 13.82 17.24
N SER A 218 -14.96 12.63 17.00
CA SER A 218 -16.03 12.08 17.83
C SER A 218 -15.59 11.88 19.28
N GLY A 219 -14.34 11.49 19.49
CA GLY A 219 -13.70 11.38 20.81
C GLY A 219 -13.33 12.72 21.46
N LYS A 220 -13.67 13.86 20.86
CA LYS A 220 -13.36 15.23 21.32
C LYS A 220 -11.86 15.45 21.62
N GLN A 221 -10.99 14.84 20.83
CA GLN A 221 -9.53 14.90 21.03
C GLN A 221 -8.88 16.15 20.43
N GLN A 222 -9.65 17.08 19.87
CA GLN A 222 -9.10 18.26 19.18
C GLN A 222 -8.32 19.17 20.15
N VAL A 223 -7.12 19.58 19.73
CA VAL A 223 -6.28 20.51 20.49
C VAL A 223 -6.57 21.93 20.04
N LYS A 224 -7.03 22.77 20.97
CA LYS A 224 -7.14 24.22 20.74
C LYS A 224 -5.78 24.86 21.00
N LEU A 225 -5.15 25.33 19.94
CA LEU A 225 -3.98 26.20 20.07
C LEU A 225 -4.42 27.51 20.71
N LYS A 226 -3.71 27.95 21.75
CA LYS A 226 -3.97 29.27 22.33
C LYS A 226 -3.37 30.32 21.38
N PRO A 227 -3.98 31.51 21.25
CA PRO A 227 -3.25 32.64 20.70
C PRO A 227 -2.02 32.85 21.59
N GLY A 228 -0.84 32.65 21.03
CA GLY A 228 0.40 32.47 21.78
C GLY A 228 1.61 32.65 20.87
N PRO A 229 2.81 32.35 21.38
CA PRO A 229 4.03 32.49 20.58
C PRO A 229 3.97 31.54 19.37
N VAL A 230 4.52 32.01 18.24
CA VAL A 230 4.46 31.37 16.91
C VAL A 230 4.97 29.92 16.93
N ASP A 231 5.79 29.58 17.92
CA ASP A 231 6.41 28.28 18.12
C ASP A 231 5.58 27.29 18.96
N GLN A 232 4.44 27.68 19.53
CA GLN A 232 3.63 26.78 20.38
C GLN A 232 3.27 25.49 19.65
N ARG A 233 2.95 25.58 18.36
CA ARG A 233 2.66 24.40 17.53
C ARG A 233 3.89 23.51 17.40
N LEU A 234 5.04 24.09 17.07
CA LEU A 234 6.29 23.34 16.93
C LEU A 234 6.65 22.62 18.23
N ARG A 235 6.58 23.30 19.38
CA ARG A 235 6.78 22.72 20.72
C ARG A 235 5.93 21.47 20.92
N LEU A 236 4.62 21.58 20.69
CA LEU A 236 3.69 20.47 20.86
C LEU A 236 3.98 19.28 19.95
N MET A 237 4.43 19.54 18.71
CA MET A 237 4.72 18.51 17.72
C MET A 237 6.07 17.82 17.93
N LEU A 238 7.06 18.51 18.49
CA LEU A 238 8.37 17.93 18.81
C LEU A 238 8.36 17.17 20.14
N HIS A 239 7.52 17.58 21.09
CA HIS A 239 7.48 16.99 22.43
C HIS A 239 7.25 15.47 22.44
N GLY A 240 8.21 14.73 23.00
CA GLY A 240 8.17 13.26 23.10
C GLY A 240 8.36 12.54 21.76
N THR A 241 8.80 13.24 20.72
CA THR A 241 9.25 12.62 19.48
C THR A 241 10.73 12.20 19.61
N PRO A 242 11.16 11.12 18.92
CA PRO A 242 12.55 10.67 18.99
C PRO A 242 13.56 11.78 18.68
N GLY A 243 14.52 12.00 19.58
CA GLY A 243 15.53 13.07 19.50
C GLY A 243 15.14 14.37 20.21
N PHE A 244 13.90 14.51 20.66
CA PHE A 244 13.37 15.69 21.34
C PHE A 244 12.81 15.36 22.74
N GLU A 245 13.23 14.25 23.33
CA GLU A 245 12.81 13.81 24.67
C GLU A 245 13.22 14.81 25.76
N TRP A 246 14.30 15.56 25.54
CA TRP A 246 14.82 16.58 26.44
C TRP A 246 14.00 17.88 26.45
N LEU A 247 13.02 18.06 25.55
CA LEU A 247 12.11 19.22 25.59
C LEU A 247 11.17 19.21 26.80
N GLU A 248 11.21 18.17 27.64
CA GLU A 248 10.59 18.16 28.97
C GLU A 248 11.34 19.05 29.98
N ASP A 249 12.61 19.40 29.73
CA ASP A 249 13.37 20.37 30.53
C ASP A 249 13.02 21.82 30.11
N PRO A 250 12.43 22.63 31.01
CA PRO A 250 12.09 24.02 30.73
C PRO A 250 13.26 24.86 30.22
N ASN A 251 14.49 24.59 30.66
CA ASN A 251 15.67 25.37 30.27
C ASN A 251 16.19 24.97 28.88
N GLY A 252 16.13 23.68 28.54
CA GLY A 252 16.48 23.16 27.22
C GLY A 252 15.52 23.67 26.14
N ASP A 253 14.22 23.67 26.44
CA ASP A 253 13.16 24.20 25.59
C ASP A 253 13.45 25.66 25.18
N ILE A 254 13.71 26.54 26.16
CA ILE A 254 13.92 27.97 25.88
C ILE A 254 15.09 28.20 24.92
N LYS A 255 16.26 27.61 25.18
CA LYS A 255 17.45 27.83 24.35
C LYS A 255 17.23 27.38 22.91
N PHE A 256 16.69 26.17 22.71
CA PHE A 256 16.43 25.64 21.37
C PHE A 256 15.50 26.55 20.57
N PHE A 257 14.41 27.01 21.18
CA PHE A 257 13.46 27.87 20.47
C PHE A 257 14.02 29.27 20.20
N GLU A 258 14.90 29.82 21.04
CA GLU A 258 15.62 31.06 20.73
C GLU A 258 16.61 30.88 19.56
N ASP A 259 17.35 29.77 19.54
CA ASP A 259 18.25 29.43 18.43
C ASP A 259 17.47 29.30 17.12
N ILE A 260 16.35 28.55 17.12
CA ILE A 260 15.47 28.40 15.95
C ILE A 260 14.87 29.74 15.51
N LYS A 261 14.43 30.59 16.45
CA LYS A 261 13.89 31.93 16.11
C LYS A 261 14.94 32.80 15.41
N SER A 262 16.19 32.77 15.88
CA SER A 262 17.27 33.56 15.28
C SER A 262 17.56 33.18 13.82
N CYS A 263 17.30 31.92 13.45
CA CYS A 263 17.57 31.37 12.12
C CYS A 263 16.30 31.09 11.31
N ILE A 264 15.12 31.44 11.82
CA ILE A 264 13.84 31.05 11.21
C ILE A 264 13.71 31.56 9.78
N SER A 265 14.25 32.73 9.45
CA SER A 265 14.21 33.28 8.09
C SER A 265 14.88 32.35 7.07
N TYR A 266 15.97 31.68 7.47
CA TYR A 266 16.74 30.78 6.62
C TYR A 266 16.10 29.39 6.50
N ILE A 267 15.59 28.83 7.61
CA ILE A 267 15.05 27.46 7.67
C ILE A 267 13.52 27.39 7.77
N HIS A 268 12.81 28.48 7.45
CA HIS A 268 11.36 28.57 7.68
C HIS A 268 10.58 27.41 7.04
N THR A 269 10.97 26.94 5.86
CA THR A 269 10.30 25.81 5.17
C THR A 269 10.46 24.49 5.92
N ILE A 270 11.59 24.26 6.57
CA ILE A 270 11.85 23.08 7.43
C ILE A 270 11.01 23.20 8.70
N VAL A 271 11.03 24.38 9.33
CA VAL A 271 10.25 24.68 10.54
C VAL A 271 8.75 24.51 10.28
N ASP A 272 8.25 25.07 9.19
CA ASP A 272 6.87 24.91 8.74
C ASP A 272 6.56 23.43 8.58
N CYS A 273 7.43 22.65 7.93
CA CYS A 273 7.25 21.22 7.75
C CYS A 273 7.18 20.43 9.06
N ALA A 274 8.11 20.67 9.98
CA ALA A 274 8.18 19.96 11.25
C ALA A 274 6.93 20.13 12.13
N GLN A 275 6.20 21.25 11.95
CA GLN A 275 4.98 21.59 12.68
C GLN A 275 3.73 20.81 12.24
N TYR A 276 3.79 20.06 11.14
CA TYR A 276 2.63 19.30 10.69
C TYR A 276 2.52 17.95 11.38
N ALA A 277 1.29 17.51 11.53
CA ALA A 277 0.98 16.16 11.91
C ALA A 277 1.33 15.17 10.80
N VAL A 278 1.65 13.95 11.22
CA VAL A 278 1.81 12.84 10.28
C VAL A 278 0.43 12.35 9.88
N VAL A 279 0.15 12.39 8.58
CA VAL A 279 -1.15 12.03 8.00
C VAL A 279 -0.96 11.15 6.77
N ARG A 280 -1.88 10.19 6.59
CA ARG A 280 -2.04 9.39 5.38
C ARG A 280 -3.48 9.38 4.91
N GLY A 281 -3.68 9.06 3.64
CA GLY A 281 -4.98 9.03 2.97
C GLY A 281 -5.29 10.29 2.16
N ARG A 282 -6.29 10.19 1.29
CA ARG A 282 -6.71 11.16 0.27
C ARG A 282 -5.52 11.75 -0.50
N GLU A 283 -5.34 13.07 -0.49
CA GLU A 283 -4.27 13.78 -1.20
C GLU A 283 -2.86 13.42 -0.70
N HIS A 284 -2.74 12.84 0.49
CA HIS A 284 -1.46 12.36 1.01
C HIS A 284 -1.09 10.95 0.52
N GLY A 285 -1.97 10.33 -0.27
CA GLY A 285 -1.79 8.98 -0.77
C GLY A 285 -1.84 7.92 0.32
N VAL A 286 -1.55 6.67 -0.05
CA VAL A 286 -1.72 5.50 0.82
C VAL A 286 -0.78 5.55 2.03
N VAL A 287 0.45 6.03 1.83
CA VAL A 287 1.54 6.03 2.82
C VAL A 287 1.58 7.30 3.65
N GLY A 288 1.21 8.44 3.08
CA GLY A 288 1.20 9.72 3.78
C GLY A 288 2.50 10.51 3.71
N ASN A 289 2.66 11.45 4.64
CA ASN A 289 3.73 12.44 4.66
C ASN A 289 4.86 12.15 5.68
N ILE A 290 4.87 10.98 6.34
CA ILE A 290 5.74 10.70 7.50
C ILE A 290 7.22 10.94 7.26
N PHE A 291 7.77 10.51 6.12
CA PHE A 291 9.20 10.68 5.84
C PHE A 291 9.59 12.14 5.75
N LYS A 292 8.73 12.96 5.15
CA LYS A 292 8.96 14.39 4.97
C LYS A 292 8.98 15.10 6.33
N ILE A 293 8.00 14.79 7.18
CA ILE A 293 7.90 15.31 8.55
C ILE A 293 9.08 14.83 9.42
N LYS A 294 9.40 13.53 9.38
CA LYS A 294 10.52 12.94 10.11
C LYS A 294 11.83 13.61 9.70
N ARG A 295 12.08 13.78 8.39
CA ARG A 295 13.27 14.45 7.88
C ARG A 295 13.36 15.90 8.34
N ALA A 296 12.27 16.67 8.28
CA ALA A 296 12.25 18.04 8.79
C ALA A 296 12.63 18.11 10.27
N ARG A 297 12.05 17.24 11.10
CA ARG A 297 12.34 17.17 12.54
C ARG A 297 13.77 16.75 12.82
N THR A 298 14.31 15.79 12.07
CA THR A 298 15.72 15.38 12.16
C THR A 298 16.65 16.55 11.83
N LEU A 299 16.39 17.32 10.77
CA LEU A 299 17.20 18.50 10.42
C LEU A 299 17.15 19.58 11.51
N LEU A 300 16.01 19.79 12.17
CA LEU A 300 15.93 20.71 13.31
C LEU A 300 16.75 20.22 14.52
N PHE A 301 16.77 18.91 14.76
CA PHE A 301 17.61 18.32 15.80
C PHE A 301 19.10 18.47 15.47
N GLU A 302 19.50 18.20 14.23
CA GLU A 302 20.88 18.37 13.76
C GLU A 302 21.33 19.83 13.85
N ALA A 303 20.47 20.78 13.47
CA ALA A 303 20.74 22.21 13.60
C ALA A 303 20.98 22.62 15.05
N HIS A 304 20.22 22.07 16.00
CA HIS A 304 20.46 22.29 17.44
C HIS A 304 21.83 21.77 17.91
N GLN A 305 22.34 20.69 17.29
CA GLN A 305 23.68 20.17 17.54
C GLN A 305 24.79 20.93 16.78
N GLY A 306 24.45 22.04 16.11
CA GLY A 306 25.37 22.86 15.32
C GLY A 306 25.53 22.43 13.85
N GLY A 307 24.84 21.37 13.43
CA GLY A 307 24.81 20.89 12.04
C GLY A 307 23.71 21.58 11.23
N TRP A 308 23.97 22.79 10.75
CA TRP A 308 22.98 23.54 9.96
C TRP A 308 22.68 22.86 8.61
N PRO A 309 21.40 22.86 8.17
CA PRO A 309 21.01 22.27 6.89
C PRO A 309 21.65 23.05 5.73
N SER A 310 22.08 22.31 4.71
CA SER A 310 22.57 22.86 3.46
C SER A 310 21.45 23.47 2.60
N ASP A 311 21.80 24.33 1.63
CA ASP A 311 20.84 24.90 0.68
C ASP A 311 20.05 23.83 -0.09
N ALA A 312 20.68 22.68 -0.39
CA ALA A 312 20.02 21.56 -1.06
C ALA A 312 18.95 20.90 -0.16
N GLU A 313 19.22 20.76 1.14
CA GLU A 313 18.26 20.24 2.11
C GLU A 313 17.11 21.22 2.33
N ILE A 314 17.39 22.53 2.39
CA ILE A 314 16.35 23.57 2.50
C ILE A 314 15.47 23.58 1.24
N ALA A 315 16.06 23.48 0.06
CA ALA A 315 15.36 23.46 -1.22
C ALA A 315 14.36 22.29 -1.32
N GLU A 316 14.64 21.17 -0.64
CA GLU A 316 13.74 20.01 -0.57
C GLU A 316 12.35 20.39 -0.03
N PHE A 317 12.26 21.39 0.87
CA PHE A 317 11.01 21.78 1.54
C PHE A 317 10.28 22.95 0.91
N VAL A 318 10.90 23.68 -0.02
CA VAL A 318 10.31 24.89 -0.66
C VAL A 318 9.01 24.58 -1.41
N SER A 319 8.93 23.41 -2.05
CA SER A 319 7.74 23.00 -2.80
C SER A 319 6.63 22.39 -1.94
N TRP A 320 6.89 22.16 -0.65
CA TRP A 320 6.00 21.40 0.20
C TRP A 320 4.95 22.30 0.84
N LYS A 321 3.69 22.11 0.44
CA LYS A 321 2.52 22.85 0.94
C LYS A 321 1.45 21.88 1.41
N PRO A 322 1.50 21.44 2.67
CA PRO A 322 0.46 20.61 3.24
C PRO A 322 -0.82 21.45 3.46
N PRO A 323 -1.98 20.80 3.53
CA PRO A 323 -3.23 21.47 3.88
C PRO A 323 -3.20 21.96 5.33
N VAL A 324 -4.07 22.94 5.64
CA VAL A 324 -4.28 23.43 7.00
C VAL A 324 -4.64 22.27 7.93
N ASP A 325 -3.92 22.19 9.04
CA ASP A 325 -3.84 20.96 9.80
C ASP A 325 -4.37 21.10 11.24
N THR A 326 -5.48 20.43 11.52
CA THR A 326 -6.07 20.34 12.86
C THR A 326 -5.31 19.30 13.70
N LEU A 327 -4.91 19.70 14.90
CA LEU A 327 -4.20 18.85 15.85
C LEU A 327 -5.16 18.10 16.77
N TYR A 328 -4.74 16.90 17.17
CA TYR A 328 -5.49 16.05 18.10
C TYR A 328 -4.58 15.55 19.22
N ARG A 329 -5.17 15.03 20.30
CA ARG A 329 -4.45 14.27 21.33
C ARG A 329 -4.50 12.79 21.00
N CYS A 330 -3.35 12.14 21.16
CA CYS A 330 -3.24 10.70 21.11
C CYS A 330 -3.94 10.10 22.32
N VAL A 331 -4.85 9.15 22.07
CA VAL A 331 -5.63 8.51 23.13
C VAL A 331 -4.78 7.67 24.10
N ASN A 332 -3.61 7.19 23.66
CA ASN A 332 -2.79 6.28 24.46
C ASN A 332 -1.71 6.98 25.28
N CYS A 333 -1.27 8.17 24.88
CA CYS A 333 -0.17 8.88 25.54
C CYS A 333 -0.43 10.37 25.76
N ASP A 334 -1.66 10.84 25.47
CA ASP A 334 -2.12 12.24 25.57
C ASP A 334 -1.35 13.31 24.77
N GLY A 335 -0.29 12.88 24.10
CA GLY A 335 0.55 13.75 23.32
C GLY A 335 -0.10 14.17 21.99
N VAL A 336 0.28 15.34 21.49
CA VAL A 336 -0.30 15.94 20.29
C VAL A 336 0.10 15.17 19.03
N ILE A 337 -0.86 14.99 18.11
CA ILE A 337 -0.75 14.27 16.83
C ILE A 337 -1.51 14.95 15.70
#